data_AF-A0A8U0R3A9-F1
#
_entry.id   AF-A0A8U0R3A9-F1
#
_cell.length_a   1.000
_cell.length_b   1.000
_cell.length_c   1.000
_cell.angle_alpha   90.00
_cell.angle_beta   90.00
_cell.angle_gamma   90.00
#
_symmetry.space_group_name_H-M   'P 1'
#
loop_
_entity.id
_entity.type
_entity.pdbx_description
1 polymer ?
#
loop_
_entity_poly.entity_id
_entity_poly.type
_entity_poly.pdbx_seq_one_letter_code
_entity_poly.pdbx_strand_id
1 'polypeptide(L)'
;MSVVKSSLSVEQEKKLLSLFGNVRLHLLYKASVHGYMNAAFHSRCDGQGPTVLVAYNKAGFVFGGYISKDYAQTNQAINDDKAFLYSITDQREKPLRVSSTNGQYGFTNGAYGLNVGVLWFLNNNTATVQIVAGNSYTFEGEEMHGNDLQLTECEVYRVEDCGDLLETPWRKIDWEGYSTKDRLMDYIKNYKPEVKSVVQARVLLVGPVGAGKSSFFNSINSVFKGHVTGQANTGSAGTSLTTQFRTYSIKAEQGGKALPLVLCDTMGLEEGPSAGLDIDDINSILKGHVQDRYQFNPSMSVQTDGVGFCKSPSLKDTIHCVVYVLDACKVTLLSAKMVDKLAAIRKGINKLGVPQLVLLTKVDEACPLVRDDLTNIYLSHYIERMTREVSVCLGVSQSCVLPVKNYSRALELDIHTDILLLTVVVQMLRYSNNYFDDIYQARGPEI
;
A
#
# COMPACT_ATOMS: atom_id res chain seq x y z
N MET A 1 -8.77 -14.66 1.37
CA MET A 1 -9.08 -14.32 2.78
C MET A 1 -9.87 -13.02 2.80
N SER A 2 -10.97 -12.95 3.55
CA SER A 2 -11.67 -11.68 3.78
C SER A 2 -10.73 -10.71 4.48
N VAL A 3 -10.68 -9.45 4.01
CA VAL A 3 -9.89 -8.41 4.66
C VAL A 3 -10.52 -8.17 6.04
N VAL A 4 -9.78 -8.40 7.12
CA VAL A 4 -10.23 -8.09 8.48
C VAL A 4 -10.45 -6.58 8.56
N LYS A 5 -11.68 -6.16 8.85
CA LYS A 5 -12.06 -4.74 8.94
C LYS A 5 -12.10 -4.29 10.38
N SER A 6 -11.54 -3.11 10.62
CA SER A 6 -11.63 -2.38 11.89
C SER A 6 -13.10 -2.11 12.26
N SER A 7 -13.40 -2.16 13.56
CA SER A 7 -14.66 -1.68 14.15
C SER A 7 -14.64 -0.18 14.48
N LEU A 8 -13.50 0.50 14.37
CA LEU A 8 -13.42 1.95 14.59
C LEU A 8 -14.24 2.65 13.51
N SER A 9 -15.14 3.52 13.94
CA SER A 9 -15.68 4.55 13.05
C SER A 9 -14.59 5.57 12.68
N VAL A 10 -14.78 6.28 11.57
CA VAL A 10 -13.87 7.35 11.14
C VAL A 10 -13.67 8.42 12.22
N GLU A 11 -14.70 8.73 13.00
CA GLU A 11 -14.61 9.71 14.09
C GLU A 11 -13.81 9.16 15.28
N GLN A 12 -14.06 7.91 15.68
CA GLN A 12 -13.31 7.26 16.75
C GLN A 12 -11.83 7.09 16.38
N GLU A 13 -11.53 6.74 15.13
CA GLU A 13 -10.16 6.66 14.64
C GLU A 13 -9.46 8.03 14.70
N LYS A 14 -10.13 9.11 14.27
CA LYS A 14 -9.59 10.48 14.41
C LYS A 14 -9.33 10.86 15.87
N LYS A 15 -10.28 10.57 16.76
CA LYS A 15 -10.14 10.81 18.21
C LYS A 15 -8.98 10.00 18.78
N LEU A 16 -8.83 8.73 18.40
CA LEU A 16 -7.71 7.89 18.83
C LEU A 16 -6.37 8.42 18.32
N LEU A 17 -6.28 8.76 17.04
CA LEU A 17 -5.07 9.32 16.42
C LEU A 17 -4.65 10.65 17.05
N SER A 18 -5.60 11.45 17.56
CA SER A 18 -5.30 12.71 18.26
C SER A 18 -4.50 12.54 19.57
N LEU A 19 -4.42 11.31 20.10
CA LEU A 19 -3.59 10.97 21.26
C LEU A 19 -2.12 10.76 20.91
N PHE A 20 -1.79 10.72 19.61
CA PHE A 20 -0.47 10.47 19.07
C PHE A 20 0.02 11.66 18.23
N GLY A 21 1.29 11.61 17.83
CA GLY A 21 1.83 12.48 16.78
C GLY A 21 1.49 11.96 15.38
N ASN A 22 2.44 12.06 14.46
CA ASN A 22 2.31 11.54 13.10
C ASN A 22 2.45 10.02 13.10
N VAL A 23 1.36 9.30 13.35
CA VAL A 23 1.36 7.83 13.39
C VAL A 23 0.35 7.21 12.45
N ARG A 24 0.58 5.94 12.15
CA ARG A 24 -0.32 5.07 11.43
C ARG A 24 -0.67 3.85 12.27
N LEU A 25 -1.95 3.46 12.24
CA LEU A 25 -2.44 2.24 12.88
C LEU A 25 -2.54 1.09 11.87
N HIS A 26 -2.02 -0.08 12.24
CA HIS A 26 -2.17 -1.32 11.47
C HIS A 26 -2.88 -2.37 12.31
N LEU A 27 -4.07 -2.81 11.89
CA LEU A 27 -4.84 -3.82 12.61
C LEU A 27 -4.10 -5.17 12.57
N LEU A 28 -3.65 -5.64 13.74
CA LEU A 28 -2.98 -6.92 13.92
C LEU A 28 -3.96 -8.02 14.32
N TYR A 29 -4.91 -7.67 15.19
CA TYR A 29 -5.81 -8.61 15.83
C TYR A 29 -7.22 -8.04 16.03
N LYS A 30 -8.25 -8.88 15.81
CA LYS A 30 -9.66 -8.62 16.09
C LYS A 30 -10.27 -9.87 16.69
N ALA A 31 -10.80 -9.77 17.91
CA ALA A 31 -11.22 -10.93 18.69
C ALA A 31 -12.35 -11.72 18.03
N SER A 32 -13.33 -11.04 17.44
CA SER A 32 -14.42 -11.71 16.72
C SER A 32 -13.97 -12.55 15.51
N VAL A 33 -12.79 -12.26 14.94
CA VAL A 33 -12.26 -12.96 13.75
C VAL A 33 -11.20 -13.98 14.11
N HIS A 34 -10.30 -13.65 15.04
CA HIS A 34 -9.16 -14.50 15.41
C HIS A 34 -9.41 -15.36 16.65
N GLY A 35 -10.53 -15.14 17.34
CA GLY A 35 -10.88 -15.85 18.57
C GLY A 35 -10.36 -15.15 19.82
N TYR A 36 -11.04 -15.37 20.95
CA TYR A 36 -10.81 -14.70 22.23
C TYR A 36 -9.67 -15.31 23.07
N MET A 37 -8.93 -16.29 22.52
CA MET A 37 -7.85 -16.96 23.23
C MET A 37 -6.57 -16.12 23.24
N ASN A 38 -5.88 -16.05 24.38
CA ASN A 38 -4.60 -15.34 24.51
C ASN A 38 -3.55 -15.82 23.49
N ALA A 39 -3.53 -17.12 23.16
CA ALA A 39 -2.63 -17.68 22.16
C ALA A 39 -2.84 -17.07 20.75
N ALA A 40 -4.09 -16.77 20.37
CA ALA A 40 -4.42 -16.16 19.09
C ALA A 40 -3.91 -14.70 19.00
N PHE A 41 -3.88 -14.00 20.13
CA PHE A 41 -3.27 -12.68 20.24
C PHE A 41 -1.74 -12.76 20.15
N HIS A 42 -1.10 -13.58 21.00
CA HIS A 42 0.36 -13.65 21.08
C HIS A 42 0.99 -14.05 19.74
N SER A 43 0.37 -15.01 19.04
CA SER A 43 0.82 -15.41 17.68
C SER A 43 0.79 -14.29 16.63
N ARG A 44 0.11 -13.17 16.90
CA ARG A 44 -0.06 -12.04 15.97
C ARG A 44 0.57 -10.74 16.45
N CYS A 45 0.62 -10.51 17.76
CA CYS A 45 0.99 -9.21 18.34
C CYS A 45 2.37 -9.22 19.00
N ASP A 46 2.92 -10.39 19.32
CA ASP A 46 4.26 -10.46 19.91
C ASP A 46 5.33 -10.00 18.91
N GLY A 47 6.30 -9.22 19.41
CA GLY A 47 7.39 -8.65 18.60
C GLY A 47 6.96 -7.67 17.51
N GLN A 48 5.74 -7.12 17.57
CA GLN A 48 5.24 -6.15 16.58
C GLN A 48 5.64 -4.69 16.87
N GLY A 49 6.27 -4.40 18.00
CA GLY A 49 6.62 -3.05 18.45
C GLY A 49 5.51 -2.38 19.27
N PRO A 50 5.48 -1.04 19.26
CA PRO A 50 4.43 -0.28 19.91
C PRO A 50 3.03 -0.68 19.45
N THR A 51 2.11 -0.87 20.39
CA THR A 51 0.73 -1.30 20.11
C THR A 51 -0.29 -0.50 20.89
N VAL A 52 -1.47 -0.35 20.31
CA VAL A 52 -2.65 0.20 20.98
C VAL A 52 -3.78 -0.81 20.97
N LEU A 53 -4.32 -1.07 22.15
CA LEU A 53 -5.47 -1.92 22.38
C LEU A 53 -6.73 -1.08 22.33
N VAL A 54 -7.75 -1.58 21.63
CA VAL A 54 -9.03 -0.91 21.43
C VAL A 54 -10.16 -1.88 21.79
N ALA A 55 -10.84 -1.62 22.90
CA ALA A 55 -11.96 -2.39 23.41
C ALA A 55 -13.26 -1.59 23.29
N TYR A 56 -14.35 -2.29 22.99
CA TYR A 56 -15.67 -1.71 22.74
C TYR A 56 -16.67 -2.33 23.71
N ASN A 57 -17.59 -1.56 24.28
CA ASN A 57 -18.65 -2.08 25.14
C ASN A 57 -20.06 -1.59 24.72
N LYS A 58 -21.10 -2.06 25.40
CA LYS A 58 -22.49 -1.70 25.08
C LYS A 58 -22.88 -0.33 25.63
N ALA A 59 -22.14 0.19 26.61
CA ALA A 59 -22.29 1.54 27.13
C ALA A 59 -21.83 2.64 26.14
N GLY A 60 -21.27 2.27 24.97
CA GLY A 60 -20.84 3.21 23.94
C GLY A 60 -19.42 3.74 24.13
N PHE A 61 -18.62 3.09 24.98
CA PHE A 61 -17.22 3.46 25.20
C PHE A 61 -16.29 2.68 24.26
N VAL A 62 -15.31 3.39 23.73
CA VAL A 62 -14.12 2.82 23.09
C VAL A 62 -12.91 3.17 23.95
N PHE A 63 -12.33 2.18 24.60
CA PHE A 63 -11.29 2.38 25.60
C PHE A 63 -10.19 1.35 25.48
N GLY A 64 -9.04 1.61 26.10
CA GLY A 64 -7.93 0.69 26.06
C GLY A 64 -6.65 1.34 26.53
N GLY A 65 -5.54 0.90 25.97
CA GLY A 65 -4.25 1.48 26.31
C GLY A 65 -3.21 1.28 25.22
N TYR A 66 -2.22 2.17 25.25
CA TYR A 66 -1.05 2.13 24.40
C TYR A 66 0.15 1.66 25.22
N ILE A 67 0.99 0.83 24.59
CA ILE A 67 2.32 0.49 25.07
C ILE A 67 3.35 0.77 23.97
N SER A 68 4.52 1.24 24.37
CA SER A 68 5.66 1.50 23.48
C SER A 68 6.63 0.33 23.38
N LYS A 69 6.51 -0.67 24.26
CA LYS A 69 7.36 -1.87 24.29
C LYS A 69 6.67 -3.09 23.66
N ASP A 70 7.47 -4.10 23.35
CA ASP A 70 7.00 -5.36 22.79
C ASP A 70 6.31 -6.28 23.80
N TYR A 71 5.25 -6.94 23.35
CA TYR A 71 4.84 -8.20 23.94
C TYR A 71 5.85 -9.30 23.56
N ALA A 72 6.36 -10.02 24.55
CA ALA A 72 7.40 -11.05 24.39
C ALA A 72 7.28 -12.22 25.39
N GLN A 73 6.17 -12.30 26.16
CA GLN A 73 5.85 -13.38 27.09
C GLN A 73 6.94 -13.69 28.12
N THR A 74 7.66 -12.66 28.58
CA THR A 74 8.80 -12.80 29.52
C THR A 74 8.37 -13.05 30.98
N ASN A 75 7.08 -12.92 31.29
CA ASN A 75 6.48 -12.91 32.63
C ASN A 75 7.06 -11.82 33.56
N GLN A 76 7.56 -10.72 32.99
CA GLN A 76 8.10 -9.59 33.73
C GLN A 76 7.14 -8.40 33.69
N ALA A 77 7.14 -7.61 34.77
CA ALA A 77 6.50 -6.30 34.77
C ALA A 77 7.43 -5.32 34.03
N ILE A 78 6.90 -4.65 33.00
CA ILE A 78 7.70 -3.82 32.09
C ILE A 78 7.48 -2.34 32.43
N ASN A 79 8.59 -1.62 32.64
CA ASN A 79 8.55 -0.18 32.75
C ASN A 79 8.38 0.43 31.36
N ASP A 80 7.30 1.18 31.18
CA ASP A 80 6.95 1.86 29.95
C ASP A 80 6.45 3.27 30.28
N ASP A 81 7.36 4.23 30.24
CA ASP A 81 7.14 5.64 30.52
C ASP A 81 6.24 6.33 29.49
N LYS A 82 6.06 5.70 28.33
CA LYS A 82 5.18 6.18 27.25
C LYS A 82 3.81 5.53 27.27
N ALA A 83 3.58 4.52 28.12
CA ALA A 83 2.29 3.85 28.19
C ALA A 83 1.21 4.75 28.79
N PHE A 84 -0.01 4.63 28.26
CA PHE A 84 -1.18 5.36 28.75
C PHE A 84 -2.46 4.57 28.50
N LEU A 85 -3.46 4.77 29.36
CA LEU A 85 -4.84 4.38 29.10
C LEU A 85 -5.59 5.52 28.42
N TYR A 86 -6.64 5.19 27.69
CA TYR A 86 -7.51 6.17 27.08
C TYR A 86 -8.96 5.72 27.02
N SER A 87 -9.86 6.69 26.83
CA SER A 87 -11.29 6.44 26.61
C SER A 87 -11.92 7.48 25.68
N ILE A 88 -12.75 6.99 24.76
CA ILE A 88 -13.51 7.75 23.76
C ILE A 88 -14.99 7.42 23.94
N THR A 89 -15.83 8.45 23.91
CA THR A 89 -17.30 8.36 24.02
C THR A 89 -17.91 9.54 23.29
N ASP A 90 -19.16 9.41 22.85
CA ASP A 90 -19.92 10.49 22.20
C ASP A 90 -20.23 11.65 23.16
N GLN A 91 -20.15 11.39 24.47
CA GLN A 91 -20.35 12.40 25.51
C GLN A 91 -19.17 13.36 25.65
N ARG A 92 -18.02 13.07 25.04
CA ARG A 92 -16.80 13.89 25.13
C ARG A 92 -16.25 14.23 23.74
N GLU A 93 -15.90 15.50 23.56
CA GLU A 93 -15.26 15.97 22.34
C GLU A 93 -13.82 15.44 22.24
N LYS A 94 -13.05 15.55 23.33
CA LYS A 94 -11.66 15.08 23.41
C LYS A 94 -11.58 13.73 24.14
N PRO A 95 -10.70 12.81 23.71
CA PRO A 95 -10.48 11.58 24.45
C PRO A 95 -9.93 11.85 25.86
N LEU A 96 -10.34 11.02 26.80
CA LEU A 96 -9.66 10.91 28.09
C LEU A 96 -8.32 10.21 27.88
N ARG A 97 -7.25 10.74 28.46
CA ARG A 97 -5.91 10.13 28.49
C ARG A 97 -5.43 10.05 29.93
N VAL A 98 -5.00 8.87 30.36
CA VAL A 98 -4.50 8.59 31.71
C VAL A 98 -3.09 8.03 31.59
N SER A 99 -2.11 8.83 31.97
CA SER A 99 -0.70 8.41 31.97
C SER A 99 -0.40 7.45 33.13
N SER A 100 0.64 6.63 32.97
CA SER A 100 1.14 5.78 34.05
C SER A 100 1.64 6.62 35.23
N THR A 101 1.39 6.16 36.45
CA THR A 101 1.94 6.76 37.67
C THR A 101 3.46 6.59 37.69
N ASN A 102 4.20 7.65 38.01
CA ASN A 102 5.67 7.64 38.03
C ASN A 102 6.24 6.45 38.83
N GLY A 103 7.12 5.68 38.20
CA GLY A 103 7.81 4.53 38.80
C GLY A 103 7.01 3.22 38.79
N GLN A 104 5.80 3.18 38.22
CA GLN A 104 4.99 1.96 38.08
C GLN A 104 5.17 1.31 36.69
N TYR A 105 4.93 0.00 36.63
CA TYR A 105 4.99 -0.76 35.39
C TYR A 105 3.81 -0.43 34.47
N GLY A 106 4.08 -0.24 33.18
CA GLY A 106 3.08 0.09 32.17
C GLY A 106 2.21 -1.11 31.80
N PHE A 107 2.75 -2.33 31.88
CA PHE A 107 2.04 -3.60 31.70
C PHE A 107 2.85 -4.79 32.25
N THR A 108 2.20 -5.94 32.39
CA THR A 108 2.84 -7.23 32.69
C THR A 108 2.97 -8.05 31.40
N ASN A 109 4.20 -8.38 31.01
CA ASN A 109 4.50 -9.13 29.81
C ASN A 109 4.34 -10.65 30.03
N GLY A 110 3.16 -11.08 30.48
CA GLY A 110 2.87 -12.48 30.78
C GLY A 110 2.30 -13.27 29.60
N ALA A 111 2.22 -14.59 29.75
CA ALA A 111 1.51 -15.48 28.80
C ALA A 111 -0.03 -15.43 28.96
N TYR A 112 -0.52 -14.76 29.99
CA TYR A 112 -1.90 -14.79 30.45
C TYR A 112 -2.56 -13.42 30.30
N GLY A 113 -2.73 -12.95 29.07
CA GLY A 113 -3.72 -11.91 28.75
C GLY A 113 -3.15 -10.59 28.25
N LEU A 114 -3.94 -9.96 27.37
CA LEU A 114 -3.72 -8.58 26.95
C LEU A 114 -3.90 -7.68 28.17
N ASN A 115 -2.91 -6.91 28.53
CA ASN A 115 -3.06 -5.95 29.61
C ASN A 115 -2.32 -4.66 29.33
N VAL A 116 -2.85 -3.60 29.92
CA VAL A 116 -2.19 -2.31 30.09
C VAL A 116 -2.39 -1.91 31.55
N GLY A 117 -1.35 -2.18 32.35
CA GLY A 117 -1.34 -2.06 33.81
C GLY A 117 -2.47 -2.82 34.50
N VAL A 118 -3.46 -2.08 34.98
CA VAL A 118 -4.57 -2.59 35.79
C VAL A 118 -5.72 -3.16 34.95
N LEU A 119 -5.79 -2.84 33.65
CA LEU A 119 -6.82 -3.36 32.75
C LEU A 119 -6.33 -4.61 32.05
N TRP A 120 -6.98 -5.74 32.33
CA TRP A 120 -6.70 -7.04 31.73
C TRP A 120 -7.85 -7.42 30.81
N PHE A 121 -7.60 -7.38 29.51
CA PHE A 121 -8.56 -7.65 28.46
C PHE A 121 -8.58 -9.14 28.13
N LEU A 122 -9.72 -9.59 27.62
CA LEU A 122 -9.97 -10.97 27.23
C LEU A 122 -9.86 -11.96 28.41
N ASN A 123 -10.31 -11.54 29.60
CA ASN A 123 -10.16 -12.31 30.82
C ASN A 123 -10.79 -13.70 30.68
N ASN A 124 -10.09 -14.75 31.16
CA ASN A 124 -10.48 -16.15 31.01
C ASN A 124 -10.80 -16.57 29.55
N ASN A 125 -10.18 -15.94 28.55
CA ASN A 125 -10.46 -16.11 27.12
C ASN A 125 -11.91 -15.78 26.74
N THR A 126 -12.52 -14.81 27.42
CA THR A 126 -13.88 -14.31 27.16
C THR A 126 -13.86 -12.84 26.76
N ALA A 127 -14.96 -12.32 26.22
CA ALA A 127 -15.10 -10.90 25.87
C ALA A 127 -15.29 -10.02 27.11
N THR A 128 -14.38 -10.09 28.09
CA THR A 128 -14.49 -9.34 29.36
C THR A 128 -13.18 -8.69 29.74
N VAL A 129 -13.28 -7.61 30.51
CA VAL A 129 -12.15 -6.93 31.13
C VAL A 129 -12.15 -7.21 32.63
N GLN A 130 -10.99 -7.51 33.18
CA GLN A 130 -10.75 -7.56 34.61
C GLN A 130 -9.92 -6.35 35.03
N ILE A 131 -10.37 -5.65 36.08
CA ILE A 131 -9.56 -4.65 36.76
C ILE A 131 -8.78 -5.37 37.86
N VAL A 132 -7.45 -5.39 37.76
CA VAL A 132 -6.56 -5.98 38.75
C VAL A 132 -6.11 -4.90 39.72
N ALA A 133 -6.05 -5.23 41.01
CA ALA A 133 -5.59 -4.30 42.04
C ALA A 133 -4.16 -3.81 41.74
N GLY A 134 -3.99 -2.51 41.65
CA GLY A 134 -2.71 -1.87 41.36
C GLY A 134 -2.85 -0.36 41.21
N ASN A 135 -1.73 0.35 41.28
CA ASN A 135 -1.69 1.82 41.26
C ASN A 135 -0.97 2.36 40.01
N SER A 136 -0.80 1.53 38.97
CA SER A 136 -0.16 1.93 37.71
C SER A 136 -0.93 3.02 36.99
N TYR A 137 -2.26 3.05 37.11
CA TYR A 137 -3.13 4.06 36.51
C TYR A 137 -4.27 4.39 37.48
N THR A 138 -4.63 5.67 37.58
CA THR A 138 -5.72 6.15 38.43
C THR A 138 -6.80 6.79 37.55
N PHE A 139 -8.01 6.26 37.61
CA PHE A 139 -9.16 6.73 36.83
C PHE A 139 -10.47 6.32 37.49
N GLU A 140 -11.55 7.02 37.18
CA GLU A 140 -12.91 6.63 37.56
C GLU A 140 -13.49 5.63 36.54
N GLY A 141 -14.00 4.50 37.01
CA GLY A 141 -14.51 3.43 36.14
C GLY A 141 -15.69 3.86 35.26
N GLU A 142 -16.54 4.75 35.77
CA GLU A 142 -17.63 5.37 35.01
C GLU A 142 -17.10 6.20 33.84
N GLU A 143 -16.04 6.97 34.06
CA GLU A 143 -15.44 7.81 33.02
C GLU A 143 -14.59 7.03 32.01
N MET A 144 -13.97 5.92 32.43
CA MET A 144 -13.10 5.11 31.57
C MET A 144 -13.91 4.18 30.66
N HIS A 145 -14.89 3.48 31.23
CA HIS A 145 -15.61 2.41 30.52
C HIS A 145 -17.10 2.34 30.91
N GLY A 146 -17.69 3.38 31.50
CA GLY A 146 -19.11 3.41 31.86
C GLY A 146 -19.52 2.33 32.87
N ASN A 147 -18.57 1.84 33.68
CA ASN A 147 -18.76 0.67 34.55
C ASN A 147 -19.19 -0.62 33.82
N ASP A 148 -19.05 -0.68 32.49
CA ASP A 148 -19.35 -1.86 31.67
C ASP A 148 -18.05 -2.51 31.17
N LEU A 149 -17.68 -3.62 31.82
CA LEU A 149 -16.49 -4.41 31.49
C LEU A 149 -16.80 -5.57 30.51
N GLN A 150 -18.04 -5.65 30.00
CA GLN A 150 -18.41 -6.61 28.96
C GLN A 150 -18.10 -6.03 27.57
N LEU A 151 -17.28 -6.73 26.82
CA LEU A 151 -16.83 -6.27 25.51
C LEU A 151 -17.77 -6.76 24.40
N THR A 152 -18.06 -5.88 23.47
CA THR A 152 -18.66 -6.23 22.17
C THR A 152 -17.59 -6.57 21.14
N GLU A 153 -16.38 -6.03 21.30
CA GLU A 153 -15.22 -6.31 20.44
C GLU A 153 -13.91 -5.94 21.16
N CYS A 154 -12.80 -6.56 20.74
CA CYS A 154 -11.45 -6.18 21.14
C CYS A 154 -10.51 -6.25 19.94
N GLU A 155 -9.77 -5.18 19.69
CA GLU A 155 -8.82 -5.04 18.59
C GLU A 155 -7.46 -4.59 19.10
N VAL A 156 -6.41 -4.95 18.36
CA VAL A 156 -5.04 -4.50 18.63
C VAL A 156 -4.42 -3.99 17.34
N TYR A 157 -3.85 -2.80 17.42
CA TYR A 157 -3.19 -2.14 16.31
C TYR A 157 -1.72 -1.96 16.63
N ARG A 158 -0.84 -2.20 15.65
CA ARG A 158 0.52 -1.68 15.68
C ARG A 158 0.49 -0.18 15.44
N VAL A 159 1.21 0.57 16.26
CA VAL A 159 1.41 2.01 16.08
C VAL A 159 2.75 2.22 15.39
N GLU A 160 2.70 2.65 14.13
CA GLU A 160 3.89 2.94 13.34
C GLU A 160 4.12 4.45 13.28
N ASP A 161 5.30 4.89 13.69
CA ASP A 161 5.70 6.29 13.61
C ASP A 161 6.05 6.69 12.17
N CYS A 162 5.41 7.75 11.68
CA CYS A 162 5.65 8.35 10.38
C CYS A 162 6.72 9.45 10.43
N GLY A 163 7.17 9.86 11.61
CA GLY A 163 8.12 10.95 11.78
C GLY A 163 7.60 12.29 11.25
N ASP A 164 8.52 13.24 11.12
CA ASP A 164 8.22 14.59 10.65
C ASP A 164 8.59 14.80 9.17
N LEU A 165 8.41 16.03 8.69
CA LEU A 165 8.91 16.45 7.40
C LEU A 165 10.41 16.79 7.47
N LEU A 166 11.14 16.41 6.44
CA LEU A 166 12.50 16.86 6.18
C LEU A 166 12.53 18.37 5.91
N GLU A 167 13.65 19.00 6.24
CA GLU A 167 13.88 20.42 5.93
C GLU A 167 13.95 20.68 4.41
N THR A 168 14.50 19.72 3.65
CA THR A 168 14.64 19.81 2.20
C THR A 168 14.16 18.53 1.53
N PRO A 169 13.48 18.62 0.37
CA PRO A 169 12.94 17.43 -0.26
C PRO A 169 14.04 16.59 -0.91
N TRP A 170 13.99 15.26 -0.74
CA TRP A 170 15.00 14.36 -1.33
C TRP A 170 14.85 14.21 -2.85
N ARG A 171 13.72 14.65 -3.42
CA ARG A 171 13.55 14.90 -4.85
C ARG A 171 12.73 16.14 -5.08
N LYS A 172 13.13 16.92 -6.09
CA LYS A 172 12.42 18.12 -6.50
C LYS A 172 11.29 17.76 -7.45
N ILE A 173 10.08 18.17 -7.11
CA ILE A 173 8.97 18.31 -8.05
C ILE A 173 8.65 19.79 -8.18
N ASP A 174 8.42 20.19 -9.42
CA ASP A 174 7.87 21.48 -9.77
C ASP A 174 6.35 21.42 -9.53
N TRP A 175 5.86 22.19 -8.56
CA TRP A 175 4.45 22.24 -8.16
C TRP A 175 3.76 23.52 -8.66
N GLU A 176 4.26 24.19 -9.71
CA GLU A 176 3.70 25.44 -10.27
C GLU A 176 2.31 25.27 -10.94
N GLY A 177 1.54 24.24 -10.57
CA GLY A 177 0.14 24.06 -10.95
C GLY A 177 -0.05 23.74 -12.43
N TYR A 178 -0.93 24.51 -13.09
CA TYR A 178 -1.33 24.24 -14.48
C TYR A 178 -0.19 24.37 -15.49
N SER A 179 0.76 25.29 -15.29
CA SER A 179 1.91 25.44 -16.19
C SER A 179 2.75 24.16 -16.24
N THR A 180 3.05 23.57 -15.07
CA THR A 180 3.77 22.31 -14.98
C THR A 180 2.97 21.16 -15.57
N LYS A 181 1.68 21.07 -15.24
CA LYS A 181 0.78 20.05 -15.80
C LYS A 181 0.78 20.10 -17.33
N ASP A 182 0.55 21.25 -17.92
CA ASP A 182 0.47 21.43 -19.37
C ASP A 182 1.80 21.08 -20.04
N ARG A 183 2.93 21.52 -19.46
CA ARG A 183 4.28 21.16 -19.94
C ARG A 183 4.52 19.65 -19.93
N LEU A 184 4.09 18.94 -18.88
CA LEU A 184 4.21 17.48 -18.81
C LEU A 184 3.28 16.79 -19.81
N MET A 185 2.03 17.24 -19.92
CA MET A 185 1.08 16.70 -20.89
C MET A 185 1.59 16.88 -22.33
N ASP A 186 2.14 18.05 -22.66
CA ASP A 186 2.70 18.34 -23.98
C ASP A 186 3.93 17.50 -24.28
N TYR A 187 4.81 17.28 -23.30
CA TYR A 187 5.92 16.33 -23.45
C TYR A 187 5.40 14.93 -23.80
N ILE A 188 4.39 14.43 -23.08
CA ILE A 188 3.84 13.08 -23.30
C ILE A 188 3.14 12.98 -24.65
N LYS A 189 2.36 14.00 -25.05
CA LYS A 189 1.66 14.03 -26.35
C LYS A 189 2.63 14.02 -27.53
N ASN A 190 3.76 14.73 -27.40
CA ASN A 190 4.73 14.92 -28.47
C ASN A 190 5.90 13.94 -28.44
N TYR A 191 5.96 13.07 -27.43
CA TYR A 191 6.97 12.02 -27.34
C TYR A 191 6.95 11.11 -28.58
N LYS A 192 8.14 10.75 -29.06
CA LYS A 192 8.34 9.82 -30.18
C LYS A 192 9.46 8.86 -29.82
N PRO A 193 9.21 7.54 -29.84
CA PRO A 193 10.29 6.56 -29.73
C PRO A 193 11.36 6.79 -30.81
N GLU A 194 12.62 6.52 -30.47
CA GLU A 194 13.72 6.65 -31.44
C GLU A 194 13.65 5.60 -32.56
N VAL A 195 13.07 4.44 -32.25
CA VAL A 195 12.91 3.32 -33.17
C VAL A 195 11.62 3.48 -33.98
N LYS A 196 11.73 3.59 -35.31
CA LYS A 196 10.64 4.01 -36.20
C LYS A 196 9.50 3.00 -36.32
N SER A 197 9.72 1.69 -36.14
CA SER A 197 8.62 0.72 -36.12
C SER A 197 7.73 0.81 -34.89
N VAL A 198 8.17 1.53 -33.85
CA VAL A 198 7.43 1.64 -32.60
C VAL A 198 6.79 3.02 -32.50
N VAL A 199 5.46 3.06 -32.58
CA VAL A 199 4.68 4.31 -32.46
C VAL A 199 4.28 4.58 -31.00
N GLN A 200 4.11 3.52 -30.19
CA GLN A 200 3.70 3.61 -28.80
C GLN A 200 4.62 2.78 -27.91
N ALA A 201 5.15 3.38 -26.85
CA ALA A 201 5.88 2.62 -25.84
C ALA A 201 4.90 1.74 -25.03
N ARG A 202 5.23 0.47 -24.77
CA ARG A 202 4.40 -0.46 -24.00
C ARG A 202 5.02 -0.67 -22.63
N VAL A 203 4.26 -0.30 -21.60
CA VAL A 203 4.69 -0.40 -20.21
C VAL A 203 3.85 -1.45 -19.49
N LEU A 204 4.49 -2.46 -18.92
CA LEU A 204 3.81 -3.54 -18.20
C LEU A 204 3.71 -3.24 -16.71
N LEU A 205 2.49 -3.27 -16.16
CA LEU A 205 2.24 -3.13 -14.74
C LEU A 205 2.19 -4.52 -14.09
N VAL A 206 3.08 -4.79 -13.13
CA VAL A 206 3.16 -6.07 -12.41
C VAL A 206 3.15 -5.82 -10.90
N GLY A 207 2.42 -6.62 -10.13
CA GLY A 207 2.41 -6.46 -8.68
C GLY A 207 1.29 -7.22 -7.97
N PRO A 208 1.30 -7.26 -6.64
CA PRO A 208 0.31 -7.99 -5.85
C PRO A 208 -1.14 -7.56 -6.10
N VAL A 209 -2.08 -8.41 -5.70
CA VAL A 209 -3.51 -8.09 -5.68
C VAL A 209 -3.76 -6.85 -4.81
N GLY A 210 -4.57 -5.91 -5.31
CA GLY A 210 -4.93 -4.70 -4.57
C GLY A 210 -3.82 -3.64 -4.48
N ALA A 211 -2.69 -3.84 -5.15
CA ALA A 211 -1.59 -2.86 -5.19
C ALA A 211 -1.89 -1.62 -6.07
N GLY A 212 -3.00 -1.57 -6.79
CA GLY A 212 -3.42 -0.37 -7.52
C GLY A 212 -3.01 -0.29 -9.00
N LYS A 213 -2.67 -1.41 -9.67
CA LYS A 213 -2.32 -1.45 -11.10
C LYS A 213 -3.41 -0.85 -12.02
N SER A 214 -4.61 -1.42 -11.98
CA SER A 214 -5.76 -0.96 -12.78
C SER A 214 -6.20 0.46 -12.39
N SER A 215 -6.08 0.81 -11.10
CA SER A 215 -6.38 2.16 -10.58
C SER A 215 -5.37 3.19 -11.08
N PHE A 216 -4.10 2.83 -11.24
CA PHE A 216 -3.09 3.70 -11.83
C PHE A 216 -3.43 4.01 -13.29
N PHE A 217 -3.78 2.99 -14.10
CA PHE A 217 -4.24 3.23 -15.47
C PHE A 217 -5.45 4.18 -15.51
N ASN A 218 -6.48 3.91 -14.70
CA ASN A 218 -7.66 4.77 -14.62
C ASN A 218 -7.29 6.20 -14.24
N SER A 219 -6.32 6.38 -13.35
CA SER A 219 -5.84 7.69 -12.94
C SER A 219 -5.20 8.46 -14.09
N ILE A 220 -4.27 7.84 -14.85
CA ILE A 220 -3.67 8.46 -16.03
C ILE A 220 -4.74 8.80 -17.07
N ASN A 221 -5.65 7.85 -17.36
CA ASN A 221 -6.74 8.08 -18.31
C ASN A 221 -7.65 9.24 -17.88
N SER A 222 -7.85 9.43 -16.57
CA SER A 222 -8.65 10.51 -16.01
C SER A 222 -8.00 11.88 -16.26
N VAL A 223 -6.67 11.99 -16.08
CA VAL A 223 -5.93 13.25 -16.34
C VAL A 223 -6.13 13.70 -17.80
N PHE A 224 -6.00 12.78 -18.76
CA PHE A 224 -6.14 13.11 -20.18
C PHE A 224 -7.59 13.30 -20.64
N LYS A 225 -8.57 12.69 -19.95
CA LYS A 225 -10.00 12.92 -20.23
C LYS A 225 -10.57 14.17 -19.54
N GLY A 226 -9.88 14.71 -18.54
CA GLY A 226 -10.33 15.86 -17.78
C GLY A 226 -11.37 15.55 -16.69
N HIS A 227 -11.66 14.27 -16.42
CA HIS A 227 -12.57 13.84 -15.35
C HIS A 227 -12.22 12.43 -14.88
N VAL A 228 -12.60 12.06 -13.65
CA VAL A 228 -12.33 10.72 -13.10
C VAL A 228 -13.04 9.63 -13.92
N THR A 229 -12.35 8.53 -14.20
CA THR A 229 -12.85 7.41 -15.01
C THR A 229 -12.57 6.04 -14.39
N GLY A 230 -13.41 5.06 -14.72
CA GLY A 230 -13.29 3.66 -14.25
C GLY A 230 -13.34 2.65 -15.40
N GLN A 231 -12.45 2.79 -16.40
CA GLN A 231 -12.45 1.92 -17.59
C GLN A 231 -11.85 0.53 -17.31
N ALA A 232 -10.83 0.45 -16.46
CA ALA A 232 -10.34 -0.82 -15.94
C ALA A 232 -11.08 -1.18 -14.65
N ASN A 233 -11.39 -2.47 -14.46
CA ASN A 233 -12.08 -2.96 -13.28
C ASN A 233 -11.22 -2.74 -12.03
N THR A 234 -11.70 -1.92 -11.10
CA THR A 234 -11.04 -1.62 -9.84
C THR A 234 -11.95 -1.95 -8.67
N GLY A 235 -11.39 -2.51 -7.60
CA GLY A 235 -12.13 -2.85 -6.38
C GLY A 235 -11.28 -3.65 -5.40
N SER A 236 -11.82 -3.91 -4.22
CA SER A 236 -11.19 -4.77 -3.21
C SER A 236 -11.89 -6.12 -3.18
N ALA A 237 -11.19 -7.18 -3.58
CA ALA A 237 -11.64 -8.56 -3.47
C ALA A 237 -10.55 -9.42 -2.82
N GLY A 238 -10.92 -10.61 -2.33
CA GLY A 238 -9.97 -11.56 -1.74
C GLY A 238 -9.04 -12.22 -2.75
N THR A 239 -9.31 -12.07 -4.05
CA THR A 239 -8.57 -12.59 -5.21
C THR A 239 -8.48 -11.51 -6.30
N SER A 240 -7.66 -11.74 -7.33
CA SER A 240 -7.54 -10.81 -8.47
C SER A 240 -8.87 -10.53 -9.18
N LEU A 241 -9.26 -9.25 -9.26
CA LEU A 241 -10.40 -8.80 -10.09
C LEU A 241 -10.04 -8.76 -11.58
N THR A 242 -8.81 -8.35 -11.88
CA THR A 242 -8.26 -8.41 -13.24
C THR A 242 -7.83 -9.83 -13.50
N THR A 243 -8.59 -10.57 -14.31
CA THR A 243 -8.25 -11.95 -14.71
C THR A 243 -7.75 -12.03 -16.15
N GLN A 244 -7.73 -10.91 -16.86
CA GLN A 244 -7.30 -10.81 -18.25
C GLN A 244 -6.06 -9.93 -18.38
N PHE A 245 -5.20 -10.25 -19.34
CA PHE A 245 -4.22 -9.30 -19.84
C PHE A 245 -4.95 -8.21 -20.62
N ARG A 246 -4.70 -6.94 -20.27
CA ARG A 246 -5.36 -5.80 -20.92
C ARG A 246 -4.33 -4.80 -21.40
N THR A 247 -4.44 -4.38 -22.66
CA THR A 247 -3.63 -3.29 -23.21
C THR A 247 -4.51 -2.06 -23.38
N TYR A 248 -4.12 -0.97 -22.74
CA TYR A 248 -4.88 0.27 -22.76
C TYR A 248 -4.12 1.37 -23.49
N SER A 249 -4.66 1.78 -24.62
CA SER A 249 -4.25 2.98 -25.35
C SER A 249 -5.02 4.18 -24.82
N ILE A 250 -4.31 5.20 -24.34
CA ILE A 250 -4.88 6.43 -23.79
C ILE A 250 -4.99 7.46 -24.91
N LYS A 251 -6.10 8.20 -24.99
CA LYS A 251 -6.28 9.29 -25.96
C LYS A 251 -5.87 10.62 -25.34
N ALA A 252 -5.25 11.50 -26.13
CA ALA A 252 -4.80 12.81 -25.67
C ALA A 252 -5.94 13.76 -25.24
N GLU A 253 -7.12 13.54 -25.83
CA GLU A 253 -8.36 14.28 -25.61
C GLU A 253 -9.53 13.42 -26.10
N GLN A 254 -10.76 13.81 -25.77
CA GLN A 254 -11.96 13.06 -26.16
C GLN A 254 -12.08 13.02 -27.69
N GLY A 255 -11.98 11.83 -28.28
CA GLY A 255 -11.99 11.64 -29.73
C GLY A 255 -10.66 11.94 -30.43
N GLY A 256 -9.64 12.41 -29.72
CA GLY A 256 -8.33 12.75 -30.27
C GLY A 256 -7.42 11.54 -30.52
N LYS A 257 -6.17 11.86 -30.92
CA LYS A 257 -5.14 10.88 -31.25
C LYS A 257 -4.70 10.09 -30.01
N ALA A 258 -4.32 8.84 -30.21
CA ALA A 258 -3.72 8.03 -29.16
C ALA A 258 -2.38 8.64 -28.73
N LEU A 259 -2.13 8.64 -27.42
CA LEU A 259 -0.81 8.97 -26.86
C LEU A 259 0.22 7.95 -27.32
N PRO A 260 1.51 8.31 -27.39
CA PRO A 260 2.61 7.41 -27.73
C PRO A 260 2.97 6.44 -26.57
N LEU A 261 1.96 5.99 -25.82
CA LEU A 261 2.05 5.13 -24.65
C LEU A 261 0.87 4.16 -24.60
N VAL A 262 1.16 2.91 -24.25
CA VAL A 262 0.19 1.86 -23.93
C VAL A 262 0.53 1.31 -22.55
N LEU A 263 -0.43 1.33 -21.63
CA LEU A 263 -0.31 0.69 -20.33
C LEU A 263 -0.89 -0.72 -20.42
N CYS A 264 -0.08 -1.72 -20.06
CA CYS A 264 -0.45 -3.12 -20.08
C CYS A 264 -0.73 -3.56 -18.64
N ASP A 265 -1.99 -3.83 -18.32
CA ASP A 265 -2.45 -4.26 -17.00
C ASP A 265 -2.55 -5.78 -16.93
N THR A 266 -2.26 -6.32 -15.75
CA THR A 266 -2.13 -7.76 -15.52
C THR A 266 -2.91 -8.23 -14.30
N MET A 267 -3.15 -9.54 -14.25
CA MET A 267 -3.64 -10.20 -13.04
C MET A 267 -2.66 -10.00 -11.87
N GLY A 268 -3.19 -9.94 -10.65
CA GLY A 268 -2.35 -9.75 -9.47
C GLY A 268 -1.45 -10.94 -9.18
N LEU A 269 -0.30 -10.65 -8.59
CA LEU A 269 0.56 -11.69 -8.04
C LEU A 269 -0.05 -12.19 -6.72
N GLU A 270 -0.08 -13.52 -6.59
CA GLU A 270 -0.46 -14.23 -5.37
C GLU A 270 0.64 -15.23 -5.00
N GLU A 271 0.68 -15.64 -3.74
CA GLU A 271 1.74 -16.50 -3.18
C GLU A 271 1.59 -17.99 -3.54
N GLY A 272 0.38 -18.42 -3.87
CA GLY A 272 0.10 -19.82 -4.17
C GLY A 272 0.72 -20.25 -5.51
N PRO A 273 1.25 -21.49 -5.62
CA PRO A 273 1.87 -22.00 -6.85
C PRO A 273 0.89 -22.18 -8.04
N SER A 274 -0.42 -22.02 -7.81
CA SER A 274 -1.46 -22.00 -8.84
C SER A 274 -2.45 -20.86 -8.61
N ALA A 275 -1.95 -19.75 -8.07
CA ALA A 275 -2.74 -18.56 -7.77
C ALA A 275 -2.03 -17.31 -8.32
N GLY A 276 -2.84 -16.39 -8.86
CA GLY A 276 -2.34 -15.17 -9.48
C GLY A 276 -1.52 -15.42 -10.74
N LEU A 277 -0.86 -14.37 -11.23
CA LEU A 277 -0.10 -14.41 -12.47
C LEU A 277 1.17 -15.29 -12.34
N ASP A 278 1.39 -16.14 -13.34
CA ASP A 278 2.56 -17.01 -13.45
C ASP A 278 3.77 -16.29 -14.06
N ILE A 279 4.98 -16.74 -13.72
CA ILE A 279 6.23 -16.12 -14.19
C ILE A 279 6.44 -16.38 -15.69
N ASP A 280 6.05 -17.55 -16.21
CA ASP A 280 6.19 -17.87 -17.62
C ASP A 280 5.19 -17.09 -18.48
N ASP A 281 4.02 -16.78 -17.93
CA ASP A 281 3.06 -15.86 -18.55
C ASP A 281 3.68 -14.46 -18.67
N ILE A 282 4.34 -13.97 -17.62
CA ILE A 282 5.05 -12.67 -17.67
C ILE A 282 6.12 -12.71 -18.77
N ASN A 283 6.93 -13.77 -18.86
CA ASN A 283 7.94 -13.90 -19.92
C ASN A 283 7.31 -13.88 -21.33
N SER A 284 6.16 -14.51 -21.50
CA SER A 284 5.41 -14.51 -22.77
C SER A 284 4.87 -13.11 -23.10
N ILE A 285 4.35 -12.38 -22.11
CA ILE A 285 3.90 -11.00 -22.27
C ILE A 285 5.07 -10.08 -22.65
N LEU A 286 6.21 -10.19 -21.96
CA LEU A 286 7.40 -9.35 -22.22
C LEU A 286 7.87 -9.46 -23.67
N LYS A 287 7.80 -10.68 -24.23
CA LYS A 287 8.18 -10.98 -25.62
C LYS A 287 7.09 -10.63 -26.64
N GLY A 288 5.92 -10.15 -26.21
CA GLY A 288 4.82 -9.79 -27.10
C GLY A 288 3.96 -10.96 -27.58
N HIS A 289 4.08 -12.13 -26.97
CA HIS A 289 3.33 -13.32 -27.37
C HIS A 289 1.87 -13.32 -26.90
N VAL A 290 1.45 -12.40 -26.04
CA VAL A 290 0.11 -12.39 -25.44
C VAL A 290 -0.70 -11.22 -25.99
N GLN A 291 -1.86 -11.51 -26.59
CA GLN A 291 -2.76 -10.51 -27.16
C GLN A 291 -3.69 -9.87 -26.11
N ASP A 292 -4.21 -8.67 -26.41
CA ASP A 292 -5.22 -7.99 -25.57
C ASP A 292 -6.39 -8.93 -25.28
N ARG A 293 -6.90 -8.85 -24.04
CA ARG A 293 -8.02 -9.65 -23.50
C ARG A 293 -7.72 -11.15 -23.35
N TYR A 294 -6.47 -11.56 -23.42
CA TYR A 294 -6.09 -12.93 -23.07
C TYR A 294 -6.53 -13.24 -21.63
N GLN A 295 -7.26 -14.33 -21.45
CA GLN A 295 -7.74 -14.77 -20.15
C GLN A 295 -6.68 -15.66 -19.49
N PHE A 296 -6.16 -15.25 -18.33
CA PHE A 296 -5.19 -16.06 -17.60
C PHE A 296 -5.83 -17.30 -17.01
N ASN A 297 -5.08 -18.40 -17.02
CA ASN A 297 -5.43 -19.64 -16.35
C ASN A 297 -4.43 -19.87 -15.19
N PRO A 298 -4.84 -19.72 -13.93
CA PRO A 298 -3.94 -19.92 -12.78
C PRO A 298 -3.34 -21.32 -12.69
N SER A 299 -3.92 -22.31 -13.38
CA SER A 299 -3.46 -23.70 -13.38
C SER A 299 -2.55 -24.05 -14.56
N MET A 300 -2.44 -23.19 -15.57
CA MET A 300 -1.68 -23.48 -16.79
C MET A 300 -1.21 -22.20 -17.47
N SER A 301 0.08 -22.12 -17.75
CA SER A 301 0.68 -20.99 -18.47
C SER A 301 0.24 -20.92 -19.94
N VAL A 302 0.51 -19.78 -20.58
CA VAL A 302 0.14 -19.54 -21.99
C VAL A 302 0.78 -20.59 -22.91
N GLN A 303 -0.07 -21.28 -23.68
CA GLN A 303 0.35 -22.29 -24.64
C GLN A 303 0.60 -21.68 -26.03
N THR A 304 1.61 -22.19 -26.74
CA THR A 304 2.07 -21.65 -28.04
C THR A 304 1.07 -21.85 -29.20
N ASP A 305 0.13 -22.77 -29.04
CA ASP A 305 -0.98 -23.07 -29.94
C ASP A 305 -2.33 -22.55 -29.41
N GLY A 306 -2.32 -21.92 -28.23
CA GLY A 306 -3.50 -21.39 -27.57
C GLY A 306 -4.11 -20.16 -28.27
N VAL A 307 -5.41 -20.00 -28.12
CA VAL A 307 -6.13 -18.80 -28.58
C VAL A 307 -5.57 -17.56 -27.88
N GLY A 308 -5.20 -16.54 -28.66
CA GLY A 308 -4.60 -15.31 -28.16
C GLY A 308 -3.06 -15.31 -28.05
N PHE A 309 -2.39 -16.40 -28.47
CA PHE A 309 -0.94 -16.45 -28.61
C PHE A 309 -0.46 -15.87 -29.95
N CYS A 310 0.45 -14.91 -29.92
CA CYS A 310 1.11 -14.37 -31.11
C CYS A 310 2.40 -15.16 -31.40
N LYS A 311 2.42 -15.91 -32.50
CA LYS A 311 3.56 -16.77 -32.87
C LYS A 311 4.83 -16.00 -33.26
N SER A 312 4.67 -14.82 -33.86
CA SER A 312 5.78 -14.02 -34.37
C SER A 312 5.57 -12.55 -34.03
N PRO A 313 5.81 -12.16 -32.76
CA PRO A 313 5.66 -10.79 -32.32
C PRO A 313 6.72 -9.90 -32.98
N SER A 314 6.33 -8.68 -33.29
CA SER A 314 7.23 -7.63 -33.76
C SER A 314 7.63 -6.72 -32.59
N LEU A 315 8.55 -5.78 -32.81
CA LEU A 315 9.04 -4.93 -31.72
C LEU A 315 7.92 -4.09 -31.08
N LYS A 316 6.95 -3.61 -31.85
CA LYS A 316 5.76 -2.91 -31.32
C LYS A 316 4.88 -3.79 -30.41
N ASP A 317 5.07 -5.11 -30.43
CA ASP A 317 4.31 -6.07 -29.64
C ASP A 317 4.96 -6.36 -28.28
N THR A 318 6.27 -6.11 -28.15
CA THR A 318 7.03 -6.39 -26.92
C THR A 318 6.80 -5.32 -25.84
N ILE A 319 7.25 -5.61 -24.62
CA ILE A 319 7.24 -4.65 -23.52
C ILE A 319 8.57 -3.90 -23.49
N HIS A 320 8.50 -2.57 -23.41
CA HIS A 320 9.66 -1.68 -23.44
C HIS A 320 10.06 -1.18 -22.05
N CYS A 321 9.17 -1.28 -21.06
CA CYS A 321 9.48 -0.98 -19.66
C CYS A 321 8.54 -1.78 -18.74
N VAL A 322 9.06 -2.28 -17.62
CA VAL A 322 8.25 -2.91 -16.57
C VAL A 322 8.17 -2.01 -15.35
N VAL A 323 6.97 -1.90 -14.80
CA VAL A 323 6.71 -1.12 -13.59
C VAL A 323 6.12 -2.05 -12.54
N TYR A 324 6.87 -2.26 -11.46
CA TYR A 324 6.37 -2.94 -10.28
C TYR A 324 5.41 -2.01 -9.54
N VAL A 325 4.20 -2.44 -9.23
CA VAL A 325 3.22 -1.65 -8.48
C VAL A 325 3.06 -2.26 -7.10
N LEU A 326 3.44 -1.50 -6.07
CA LEU A 326 3.38 -1.88 -4.67
C LEU A 326 2.50 -0.91 -3.88
N ASP A 327 1.87 -1.45 -2.84
CA ASP A 327 1.06 -0.70 -1.89
C ASP A 327 1.96 -0.23 -0.74
N ALA A 328 2.12 1.07 -0.55
CA ALA A 328 2.94 1.66 0.52
C ALA A 328 2.54 1.15 1.91
N CYS A 329 1.29 0.72 2.07
CA CYS A 329 0.76 0.17 3.30
C CYS A 329 1.19 -1.23 3.63
N LYS A 330 1.73 -1.96 2.65
CA LYS A 330 1.97 -3.40 2.75
C LYS A 330 3.41 -3.79 2.44
N VAL A 331 4.28 -2.84 2.11
CA VAL A 331 5.69 -3.12 1.79
C VAL A 331 6.38 -3.88 2.93
N THR A 332 6.25 -3.41 4.17
CA THR A 332 6.82 -4.07 5.35
C THR A 332 6.16 -5.40 5.70
N LEU A 333 5.03 -5.72 5.05
CA LEU A 333 4.21 -6.92 5.29
C LEU A 333 4.31 -7.93 4.13
N LEU A 334 5.21 -7.70 3.17
CA LEU A 334 5.46 -8.67 2.10
C LEU A 334 6.09 -9.93 2.69
N SER A 335 5.50 -11.10 2.40
CA SER A 335 6.07 -12.38 2.81
C SER A 335 7.35 -12.68 2.03
N ALA A 336 8.23 -13.51 2.62
CA ALA A 336 9.43 -13.99 1.94
C ALA A 336 9.12 -14.62 0.56
N LYS A 337 8.02 -15.39 0.46
CA LYS A 337 7.56 -16.01 -0.79
C LYS A 337 7.21 -14.98 -1.86
N MET A 338 6.53 -13.88 -1.48
CA MET A 338 6.21 -12.81 -2.42
C MET A 338 7.47 -12.05 -2.87
N VAL A 339 8.42 -11.81 -1.95
CA VAL A 339 9.71 -11.20 -2.27
C VAL A 339 10.50 -12.07 -3.25
N ASP A 340 10.56 -13.38 -3.02
CA ASP A 340 11.21 -14.35 -3.93
C ASP A 340 10.55 -14.35 -5.31
N LYS A 341 9.21 -14.29 -5.38
CA LYS A 341 8.47 -14.22 -6.65
C LYS A 341 8.82 -12.94 -7.41
N LEU A 342 8.84 -11.78 -6.74
CA LEU A 342 9.23 -10.50 -7.34
C LEU A 342 10.69 -10.53 -7.83
N ALA A 343 11.60 -11.13 -7.06
CA ALA A 343 13.00 -11.29 -7.43
C ALA A 343 13.19 -12.22 -8.65
N ALA A 344 12.42 -13.30 -8.75
CA ALA A 344 12.43 -14.20 -9.90
C ALA A 344 11.94 -13.49 -11.17
N ILE A 345 10.85 -12.72 -11.07
CA ILE A 345 10.35 -11.87 -12.17
C ILE A 345 11.44 -10.88 -12.61
N ARG A 346 12.09 -10.19 -11.67
CA ARG A 346 13.18 -9.23 -11.95
C ARG A 346 14.32 -9.89 -12.72
N LYS A 347 14.71 -11.10 -12.30
CA LYS A 347 15.77 -11.87 -12.97
C LYS A 347 15.38 -12.20 -14.42
N GLY A 348 14.11 -12.52 -14.68
CA GLY A 348 13.58 -12.72 -16.03
C GLY A 348 13.66 -11.45 -16.87
N ILE A 349 13.22 -10.32 -16.32
CA ILE A 349 13.23 -9.01 -16.99
C ILE A 349 14.65 -8.55 -17.31
N ASN A 350 15.59 -8.69 -16.37
CA ASN A 350 17.01 -8.36 -16.57
C ASN A 350 17.64 -9.13 -17.74
N LYS A 351 17.29 -10.42 -17.92
CA LYS A 351 17.79 -11.22 -19.04
C LYS A 351 17.32 -10.71 -20.41
N LEU A 352 16.18 -10.02 -20.44
CA LEU A 352 15.62 -9.44 -21.66
C LEU A 352 16.10 -7.99 -21.89
N GLY A 353 16.92 -7.44 -21.01
CA GLY A 353 17.38 -6.05 -21.09
C GLY A 353 16.26 -5.02 -20.91
N VAL A 354 15.11 -5.41 -20.36
CA VAL A 354 13.98 -4.49 -20.23
C VAL A 354 14.15 -3.63 -18.95
N PRO A 355 14.09 -2.30 -19.06
CA PRO A 355 14.29 -1.39 -17.94
C PRO A 355 13.10 -1.42 -16.97
N GLN A 356 13.39 -1.17 -15.69
CA GLN A 356 12.46 -1.39 -14.59
C GLN A 356 12.30 -0.15 -13.70
N LEU A 357 11.05 0.14 -13.36
CA LEU A 357 10.64 1.15 -12.38
C LEU A 357 9.76 0.50 -11.30
N VAL A 358 9.55 1.23 -10.21
CA VAL A 358 8.63 0.83 -9.15
C VAL A 358 7.68 1.99 -8.84
N LEU A 359 6.38 1.72 -8.85
CA LEU A 359 5.35 2.59 -8.32
C LEU A 359 5.01 2.19 -6.90
N LEU A 360 5.16 3.15 -5.99
CA LEU A 360 4.74 3.02 -4.61
C LEU A 360 3.42 3.79 -4.45
N THR A 361 2.31 3.06 -4.50
CA THR A 361 0.94 3.61 -4.47
C THR A 361 0.41 3.78 -3.05
N LYS A 362 -0.72 4.49 -2.91
CA LYS A 362 -1.43 4.71 -1.63
C LYS A 362 -0.59 5.39 -0.56
N VAL A 363 0.29 6.28 -0.98
CA VAL A 363 1.13 7.08 -0.08
C VAL A 363 0.32 8.01 0.82
N ASP A 364 -0.84 8.43 0.34
CA ASP A 364 -1.86 9.20 1.07
C ASP A 364 -2.63 8.36 2.10
N GLU A 365 -2.73 7.04 1.91
CA GLU A 365 -3.23 6.15 2.96
C GLU A 365 -2.12 5.77 3.95
N ALA A 366 -0.85 5.87 3.52
CA ALA A 366 0.28 5.41 4.30
C ALA A 366 0.91 6.47 5.20
N CYS A 367 0.85 7.74 4.82
CA CYS A 367 1.39 8.83 5.60
C CYS A 367 0.35 9.95 5.77
N PRO A 368 -0.05 10.31 7.01
CA PRO A 368 -1.02 11.38 7.24
C PRO A 368 -0.53 12.73 6.71
N LEU A 369 0.77 13.03 6.83
CA LEU A 369 1.37 14.26 6.32
C LEU A 369 1.22 14.43 4.79
N VAL A 370 1.23 13.31 4.05
CA VAL A 370 1.04 13.28 2.59
C VAL A 370 -0.44 13.24 2.21
N ARG A 371 -1.27 12.64 3.07
CA ARG A 371 -2.73 12.67 2.91
C ARG A 371 -3.26 14.10 2.96
N ASP A 372 -2.78 14.85 3.93
CA ASP A 372 -3.25 16.19 4.25
C ASP A 372 -2.70 17.21 3.24
N ASP A 373 -1.44 17.02 2.78
CA ASP A 373 -0.86 17.76 1.66
C ASP A 373 0.07 16.88 0.82
N LEU A 374 -0.33 16.60 -0.43
CA LEU A 374 0.42 15.75 -1.34
C LEU A 374 1.81 16.31 -1.69
N THR A 375 2.01 17.63 -1.60
CA THR A 375 3.32 18.24 -1.91
C THR A 375 4.41 17.81 -0.92
N ASN A 376 4.02 17.30 0.27
CA ASN A 376 4.91 16.71 1.25
C ASN A 376 5.46 15.32 0.88
N ILE A 377 5.07 14.74 -0.26
CA ILE A 377 5.47 13.38 -0.66
C ILE A 377 6.98 13.16 -0.69
N TYR A 378 7.76 14.17 -1.06
CA TYR A 378 9.22 14.16 -1.07
C TYR A 378 9.86 14.89 0.12
N LEU A 379 9.06 15.32 1.09
CA LEU A 379 9.50 15.84 2.39
C LEU A 379 9.25 14.83 3.51
N SER A 380 8.30 13.91 3.36
CA SER A 380 7.96 12.91 4.38
C SER A 380 9.08 11.91 4.66
N HIS A 381 9.66 11.93 5.87
CA HIS A 381 10.62 10.91 6.30
C HIS A 381 10.08 9.48 6.13
N TYR A 382 8.79 9.27 6.39
CA TYR A 382 8.15 7.98 6.19
C TYR A 382 8.22 7.51 4.75
N ILE A 383 7.78 8.33 3.78
CA ILE A 383 7.78 7.93 2.37
C ILE A 383 9.20 7.72 1.84
N GLU A 384 10.19 8.48 2.32
CA GLU A 384 11.61 8.23 2.02
C GLU A 384 12.06 6.85 2.51
N ARG A 385 11.74 6.52 3.77
CA ARG A 385 12.04 5.22 4.37
C ARG A 385 11.40 4.09 3.58
N MET A 386 10.11 4.19 3.25
CA MET A 386 9.40 3.20 2.44
C MET A 386 10.05 3.02 1.06
N THR A 387 10.45 4.12 0.42
CA THR A 387 11.15 4.10 -0.88
C THR A 387 12.47 3.33 -0.77
N ARG A 388 13.24 3.55 0.31
CA ARG A 388 14.49 2.82 0.58
C ARG A 388 14.26 1.33 0.84
N GLU A 389 13.24 0.98 1.62
CA GLU A 389 12.90 -0.41 1.91
C GLU A 389 12.50 -1.17 0.64
N VAL A 390 11.66 -0.57 -0.21
CA VAL A 390 11.30 -1.14 -1.52
C VAL A 390 12.52 -1.32 -2.42
N SER A 391 13.40 -0.32 -2.46
CA SER A 391 14.63 -0.35 -3.24
C SER A 391 15.53 -1.54 -2.85
N VAL A 392 15.71 -1.77 -1.55
CA VAL A 392 16.47 -2.92 -1.03
C VAL A 392 15.74 -4.23 -1.32
N CYS A 393 14.43 -4.30 -1.05
CA CYS A 393 13.62 -5.50 -1.22
C CYS A 393 13.60 -6.00 -2.68
N LEU A 394 13.43 -5.09 -3.65
CA LEU A 394 13.42 -5.43 -5.06
C LEU A 394 14.83 -5.43 -5.69
N GLY A 395 15.86 -4.93 -5.00
CA GLY A 395 17.19 -4.77 -5.56
C GLY A 395 17.21 -3.85 -6.78
N VAL A 396 16.55 -2.69 -6.67
CA VAL A 396 16.55 -1.62 -7.69
C VAL A 396 17.10 -0.34 -7.09
N SER A 397 17.61 0.59 -7.90
CA SER A 397 18.04 1.90 -7.40
C SER A 397 16.88 2.64 -6.73
N GLN A 398 17.14 3.35 -5.64
CA GLN A 398 16.12 4.17 -4.97
C GLN A 398 15.51 5.17 -5.96
N SER A 399 16.30 5.69 -6.90
CA SER A 399 15.84 6.60 -7.98
C SER A 399 14.72 6.01 -8.85
N CYS A 400 14.64 4.69 -9.00
CA CYS A 400 13.61 3.99 -9.77
C CYS A 400 12.28 3.86 -9.02
N VAL A 401 12.25 4.13 -7.71
CA VAL A 401 11.04 4.02 -6.88
C VAL A 401 10.31 5.36 -6.87
N LEU A 402 9.10 5.38 -7.40
CA LEU A 402 8.27 6.55 -7.67
C LEU A 402 7.00 6.48 -6.80
N PRO A 403 6.93 7.24 -5.70
CA PRO A 403 5.72 7.33 -4.89
C PRO A 403 4.61 8.08 -5.63
N VAL A 404 3.38 7.55 -5.61
CA VAL A 404 2.22 8.11 -6.31
C VAL A 404 0.92 7.99 -5.51
N LYS A 405 0.02 8.94 -5.75
CA LYS A 405 -1.40 8.88 -5.36
C LYS A 405 -2.25 8.63 -6.60
N ASN A 406 -3.13 7.64 -6.53
CA ASN A 406 -4.09 7.35 -7.60
C ASN A 406 -5.45 7.99 -7.30
N TYR A 407 -6.21 8.30 -8.35
CA TYR A 407 -7.64 8.60 -8.22
C TYR A 407 -8.40 7.30 -7.93
N SER A 408 -8.64 7.04 -6.65
CA SER A 408 -9.35 5.84 -6.16
C SER A 408 -10.68 6.17 -5.47
N ARG A 409 -10.77 7.33 -4.82
CA ARG A 409 -11.95 7.80 -4.08
C ARG A 409 -12.48 9.16 -4.54
N ALA A 410 -11.66 9.91 -5.28
CA ALA A 410 -12.01 11.26 -5.72
C ALA A 410 -13.03 11.22 -6.87
N LEU A 411 -13.89 12.22 -6.90
CA LEU A 411 -14.82 12.47 -8.02
C LEU A 411 -14.24 13.47 -9.02
N GLU A 412 -13.39 14.38 -8.53
CA GLU A 412 -12.76 15.45 -9.31
C GLU A 412 -11.25 15.26 -9.37
N LEU A 413 -10.63 15.88 -10.39
CA LEU A 413 -9.19 15.93 -10.54
C LEU A 413 -8.57 16.95 -9.57
N ASP A 414 -7.37 16.65 -9.11
CA ASP A 414 -6.54 17.49 -8.27
C ASP A 414 -5.21 17.77 -8.98
N ILE A 415 -4.81 19.05 -9.01
CA ILE A 415 -3.66 19.49 -9.80
C ILE A 415 -2.34 18.85 -9.32
N HIS A 416 -2.16 18.67 -8.01
CA HIS A 416 -0.94 18.04 -7.48
C HIS A 416 -0.91 16.54 -7.82
N THR A 417 -2.05 15.87 -7.73
CA THR A 417 -2.17 14.46 -8.15
C THR A 417 -1.87 14.30 -9.64
N ASP A 418 -2.37 15.20 -10.50
CA ASP A 418 -2.10 15.21 -11.94
C ASP A 418 -0.59 15.38 -12.23
N ILE A 419 0.06 16.38 -11.62
CA ILE A 419 1.50 16.64 -11.80
C ILE A 419 2.32 15.40 -11.43
N LEU A 420 2.00 14.76 -10.31
CA LEU A 420 2.71 13.58 -9.82
C LEU A 420 2.56 12.39 -10.78
N LEU A 421 1.32 12.12 -11.22
CA LEU A 421 1.01 11.06 -12.16
C LEU A 421 1.68 11.27 -13.53
N LEU A 422 1.63 12.49 -14.06
CA LEU A 422 2.26 12.84 -15.33
C LEU A 422 3.79 12.78 -15.23
N THR A 423 4.37 13.19 -14.11
CA THR A 423 5.81 13.06 -13.85
C THR A 423 6.25 11.60 -13.93
N VAL A 424 5.47 10.68 -13.36
CA VAL A 424 5.74 9.25 -13.47
C VAL A 424 5.64 8.77 -14.92
N VAL A 425 4.62 9.17 -15.68
CA VAL A 425 4.49 8.78 -17.08
C VAL A 425 5.70 9.25 -17.89
N VAL A 426 6.19 10.47 -17.65
CA VAL A 426 7.43 10.96 -18.27
C VAL A 426 8.62 10.04 -17.94
N GLN A 427 8.75 9.58 -16.69
CA GLN A 427 9.81 8.63 -16.32
C GLN A 427 9.66 7.27 -17.02
N MET A 428 8.43 6.76 -17.16
CA MET A 428 8.18 5.53 -17.91
C MET A 428 8.61 5.65 -19.38
N LEU A 429 8.34 6.78 -20.02
CA LEU A 429 8.75 7.04 -21.40
C LEU A 429 10.28 7.16 -21.51
N ARG A 430 10.93 7.87 -20.58
CA ARG A 430 12.39 7.97 -20.52
C ARG A 430 13.07 6.62 -20.31
N TYR A 431 12.54 5.77 -19.44
CA TYR A 431 13.06 4.41 -19.28
C TYR A 431 12.79 3.55 -20.50
N SER A 432 11.67 3.74 -21.19
CA SER A 432 11.41 3.06 -22.46
C SER A 432 12.41 3.47 -23.55
N ASN A 433 12.89 4.72 -23.55
CA ASN A 433 13.98 5.13 -24.45
C ASN A 433 15.26 4.35 -24.20
N ASN A 434 15.66 4.12 -22.94
CA ASN A 434 16.85 3.31 -22.67
C ASN A 434 16.79 1.92 -23.34
N TYR A 435 15.59 1.30 -23.38
CA TYR A 435 15.38 0.05 -24.10
C TYR A 435 15.55 0.20 -25.62
N PHE A 436 15.03 1.30 -26.17
CA PHE A 436 15.16 1.59 -27.60
C PHE A 436 16.61 1.91 -27.99
N ASP A 437 17.34 2.64 -27.16
CA ASP A 437 18.76 2.98 -27.38
C ASP A 437 19.62 1.71 -27.44
N ASP A 438 19.39 0.76 -26.53
CA ASP A 438 20.09 -0.53 -26.52
C ASP A 438 19.81 -1.33 -27.80
N ILE A 439 18.55 -1.34 -28.27
CA ILE A 439 18.18 -1.99 -29.53
C ILE A 439 18.80 -1.28 -30.73
N TYR A 440 18.76 0.05 -30.74
CA TYR A 440 19.31 0.88 -31.80
C TYR A 440 20.80 0.63 -31.97
N GLN A 441 21.55 0.59 -30.86
CA GLN A 441 22.98 0.26 -30.87
C GLN A 441 23.25 -1.17 -31.37
N ALA A 442 22.38 -2.13 -31.03
CA ALA A 442 22.55 -3.52 -31.44
C ALA A 442 22.14 -3.82 -32.89
N ARG A 443 21.21 -3.05 -33.48
CA ARG A 443 20.53 -3.42 -34.75
C ARG A 443 20.35 -2.31 -35.79
N GLY A 444 20.64 -1.04 -35.47
CA GLY A 444 20.55 0.09 -36.37
C GLY A 444 19.15 0.73 -36.52
N PRO A 445 19.04 1.86 -37.25
CA PRO A 445 17.85 2.75 -37.31
C PRO A 445 16.66 2.23 -38.12
N GLU A 446 16.83 1.17 -38.92
CA GLU A 446 15.82 0.74 -39.92
C GLU A 446 14.81 -0.29 -39.40
N ILE A 447 14.87 -0.67 -38.11
CA ILE A 447 13.89 -1.58 -37.52
C ILE A 447 12.67 -0.85 -37.01
#